data_AF-A0A953PA43-F1
#
_entry.id   AF-A0A953PA43-F1
#
_cell.length_a   1.000
_cell.length_b   1.000
_cell.length_c   1.000
_cell.angle_alpha   90.00
_cell.angle_beta   90.00
_cell.angle_gamma   90.00
#
_symmetry.space_group_name_H-M   'P 1'
#
loop_
_entity.id
_entity.type
_entity.pdbx_description
1 polymer ?
#
loop_
_entity_poly.entity_id
_entity_poly.type
_entity_poly.pdbx_seq_one_letter_code
_entity_poly.pdbx_strand_id
1 'polypeptide(L)' 'MKTLEKERAKKKAYPKGKKAEHKITKVMDEWKSGELHSGSKHGPVVKSQKQAVAISLSSARKASKG' A
#
# COMPACT_ATOMS: atom_id res chain seq x y z
N MET A 1 7.58 -8.39 27.76
CA MET A 1 7.37 -9.07 26.45
C MET A 1 5.99 -8.82 25.81
N LYS A 2 4.89 -8.60 26.56
CA LYS A 2 3.53 -8.35 26.00
C LYS A 2 3.39 -7.09 25.12
N THR A 3 4.30 -6.11 25.25
CA THR A 3 4.30 -4.86 24.48
C THR A 3 4.76 -5.04 23.03
N LEU A 4 5.79 -5.86 22.80
CA LEU A 4 6.32 -6.15 21.46
C LEU A 4 5.32 -6.91 20.58
N GLU A 5 4.51 -7.79 21.17
CA GLU A 5 3.46 -8.51 20.43
C GLU A 5 2.28 -7.59 20.06
N LYS A 6 1.85 -6.69 20.97
CA LYS A 6 0.81 -5.70 20.65
C LYS A 6 1.25 -4.71 19.57
N GLU A 7 2.51 -4.29 19.57
CA GLU A 7 3.14 -3.47 18.51
C GLU A 7 3.19 -4.22 17.16
N ARG A 8 3.60 -5.50 17.17
CA ARG A 8 3.63 -6.35 15.96
C ARG A 8 2.22 -6.63 15.42
N ALA A 9 1.24 -6.85 16.28
CA ALA A 9 -0.16 -7.06 15.91
C ALA A 9 -0.77 -5.80 15.26
N LYS A 10 -0.48 -4.60 15.79
CA LYS A 10 -0.86 -3.33 15.16
C LYS A 10 -0.25 -3.14 13.76
N LYS A 11 0.98 -3.60 13.52
CA LYS A 11 1.65 -3.50 12.20
C LYS A 11 1.15 -4.52 11.16
N LYS A 12 0.65 -5.68 11.60
CA LYS A 12 0.07 -6.73 10.71
C LYS A 12 -1.38 -6.46 10.32
N ALA A 13 -2.06 -5.52 10.96
CA ALA A 13 -3.45 -5.21 10.64
C ALA A 13 -3.58 -4.69 9.20
N TYR A 14 -4.49 -5.30 8.44
CA TYR A 14 -4.85 -4.83 7.11
C TYR A 14 -5.52 -3.45 7.23
N PRO A 15 -5.20 -2.48 6.34
CA PRO A 15 -5.87 -1.19 6.38
C PRO A 15 -7.36 -1.39 6.06
N LYS A 16 -8.24 -1.00 6.98
CA LYS A 16 -9.70 -1.15 6.87
C LYS A 16 -10.35 0.23 6.70
N GLY A 17 -11.28 0.34 5.75
CA GLY A 17 -12.11 1.51 5.52
C GLY A 17 -12.07 2.06 4.09
N LYS A 18 -13.10 2.80 3.71
CA LYS A 18 -13.33 3.30 2.33
C LYS A 18 -12.15 4.07 1.74
N LYS A 19 -11.44 4.87 2.54
CA LYS A 19 -10.25 5.62 2.10
C LYS A 19 -9.08 4.71 1.72
N ALA A 20 -8.89 3.63 2.47
CA ALA A 20 -7.85 2.64 2.20
C ALA A 20 -8.17 1.86 0.91
N GLU A 21 -9.41 1.40 0.76
CA GLU A 21 -9.88 0.68 -0.42
C GLU A 21 -9.70 1.52 -1.69
N HIS A 22 -10.11 2.79 -1.66
CA HIS A 22 -9.95 3.69 -2.80
C HIS A 22 -8.48 3.87 -3.22
N LYS A 23 -7.55 3.96 -2.26
CA LYS A 23 -6.11 4.03 -2.57
C LYS A 23 -5.58 2.72 -3.13
N ILE A 24 -6.08 1.58 -2.65
CA ILE A 24 -5.69 0.27 -3.19
C ILE A 24 -6.13 0.17 -4.65
N THR A 25 -7.40 0.46 -4.93
CA THR A 25 -7.96 0.43 -6.29
C THR A 25 -7.18 1.34 -7.22
N LYS A 26 -6.95 2.60 -6.83
CA LYS A 26 -6.19 3.56 -7.65
C LYS A 26 -4.78 3.06 -8.03
N VAL A 27 -4.00 2.57 -7.06
CA VAL A 27 -2.65 2.07 -7.32
C VAL A 27 -2.67 0.83 -8.23
N MET A 28 -3.67 -0.04 -8.04
CA MET A 28 -3.80 -1.24 -8.87
C MET A 28 -4.27 -0.91 -10.30
N ASP A 29 -5.08 0.12 -10.48
CA ASP A 29 -5.49 0.60 -11.80
C ASP A 29 -4.31 1.25 -12.55
N GLU A 30 -3.52 2.09 -11.86
CA GLU A 30 -2.26 2.64 -12.41
C GLU A 30 -1.25 1.55 -12.77
N TRP A 31 -1.22 0.45 -12.00
CA TRP A 31 -0.37 -0.69 -12.34
C TRP A 31 -0.88 -1.43 -13.58
N LYS A 32 -2.20 -1.66 -13.68
CA LYS A 32 -2.81 -2.29 -14.85
C LYS A 32 -2.66 -1.44 -16.11
N SER A 33 -2.64 -0.11 -16.00
CA SER A 33 -2.37 0.80 -17.12
C SER A 33 -0.88 0.92 -17.49
N GLY A 34 0.02 0.42 -16.64
CA GLY A 34 1.47 0.52 -16.85
C GLY A 34 2.06 1.88 -16.45
N GLU A 35 1.33 2.70 -15.69
CA GLU A 35 1.72 4.06 -15.29
C GLU A 35 2.23 4.12 -13.84
N LEU A 36 2.18 3.02 -13.09
CA LEU A 36 2.66 2.98 -11.72
C LEU A 36 4.20 3.04 -11.67
N HIS A 37 4.73 4.11 -11.06
CA HIS A 37 6.17 4.30 -10.85
C HIS A 37 6.56 4.03 -9.38
N SER A 38 7.72 3.41 -9.17
CA SER A 38 8.25 3.15 -7.82
C SER A 38 9.13 4.30 -7.31
N GLY A 39 8.93 4.68 -6.05
CA GLY A 39 9.78 5.65 -5.33
C GLY A 39 9.52 7.12 -5.70
N SER A 40 9.44 7.45 -6.99
CA SER A 40 9.21 8.82 -7.48
C SER A 40 8.44 8.83 -8.81
N LYS A 41 8.01 10.01 -9.26
CA LYS A 41 7.31 10.20 -10.54
C LYS A 41 8.18 9.86 -11.77
N HIS A 42 9.50 9.91 -11.61
CA HIS A 42 10.48 9.55 -12.65
C HIS A 42 11.21 8.25 -12.33
N GLY A 43 10.73 7.50 -11.33
CA GLY A 43 11.29 6.20 -10.96
C GLY A 43 10.96 5.14 -12.02
N PRO A 44 11.48 3.91 -11.87
CA PRO A 44 11.16 2.85 -12.80
C PRO A 44 9.69 2.42 -12.67
N VAL A 45 9.08 2.04 -13.80
CA VAL A 45 7.74 1.46 -13.88
C VAL A 45 7.70 0.13 -13.12
N VAL A 46 6.66 -0.06 -12.33
CA VAL A 46 6.42 -1.27 -11.53
C VAL A 46 5.92 -2.38 -12.45
N LYS A 47 6.78 -3.36 -12.72
CA LYS A 47 6.43 -4.51 -13.59
C LYS A 47 5.78 -5.65 -12.81
N SER A 48 6.10 -5.81 -11.53
CA SER A 48 5.63 -6.94 -10.72
C SER A 48 4.34 -6.61 -9.97
N GLN A 49 3.33 -7.47 -10.11
CA GLN A 49 2.08 -7.38 -9.33
C GLN A 49 2.33 -7.39 -7.83
N LYS A 50 3.29 -8.21 -7.35
CA LYS A 50 3.64 -8.29 -5.93
C LYS A 50 4.14 -6.94 -5.39
N GLN A 51 4.89 -6.22 -6.21
CA GLN A 51 5.39 -4.88 -5.86
C GLN A 51 4.24 -3.86 -5.86
N ALA A 52 3.35 -3.91 -6.85
CA ALA A 52 2.16 -3.05 -6.89
C ALA A 52 1.27 -3.25 -5.66
N VAL A 53 1.01 -4.51 -5.28
CA VAL A 53 0.27 -4.85 -4.05
C VAL A 53 0.97 -4.28 -2.82
N ALA A 54 2.30 -4.42 -2.69
CA ALA A 54 3.03 -3.86 -1.56
C ALA A 54 2.91 -2.33 -1.46
N ILE A 55 2.97 -1.63 -2.59
CA ILE A 55 2.78 -0.17 -2.66
C ILE A 55 1.34 0.20 -2.28
N SER A 56 0.35 -0.50 -2.82
CA SER A 56 -1.06 -0.26 -2.54
C SER A 56 -1.38 -0.36 -1.05
N LEU A 57 -0.86 -1.40 -0.38
CA LEU A 57 -1.03 -1.61 1.06
C LEU A 57 -0.30 -0.56 1.90
N SER A 58 0.88 -0.12 1.45
CA SER A 58 1.64 0.95 2.11
C SER A 58 0.89 2.28 2.03
N SER A 59 0.40 2.64 0.84
CA SER A 59 -0.40 3.85 0.59
C SER A 59 -1.71 3.83 1.39
N ALA A 60 -2.39 2.69 1.44
CA ALA A 60 -3.62 2.51 2.21
C ALA A 60 -3.41 2.66 3.72
N ARG A 61 -2.32 2.11 4.29
CA ARG A 61 -1.96 2.30 5.70
C ARG A 61 -1.62 3.74 6.04
N LYS A 62 -0.98 4.48 5.12
CA LYS A 62 -0.76 5.93 5.30
C LYS A 62 -2.08 6.69 5.31
N ALA A 63 -2.99 6.35 4.39
CA ALA A 63 -4.31 6.98 4.31
C ALA A 63 -5.23 6.67 5.50
N SER A 64 -5.06 5.54 6.17
CA SER A 64 -5.84 5.18 7.36
C SER A 64 -5.31 5.79 8.67
N LYS A 65 -4.08 6.34 8.66
CA LYS A 65 -3.43 6.94 9.84
C LYS A 65 -3.62 8.46 9.94
N GLY A 66 -4.26 9.08 8.95
CA GLY A 66 -4.56 10.51 8.91
C GLY A 66 -6.06 10.79 8.93
#